data_AF-A0A973B6B7-F1
#
_entry.id   AF-A0A973B6B7-F1
#
_cell.length_a   1.000
_cell.length_b   1.000
_cell.length_c   1.000
_cell.angle_alpha   90.00
_cell.angle_beta   90.00
_cell.angle_gamma   90.00
#
_symmetry.space_group_name_H-M   'P 1'
#
loop_
_entity.id
_entity.type
_entity.pdbx_description
1 polymer ?
#
loop_
_entity_poly.entity_id
_entity_poly.type
_entity_poly.pdbx_seq_one_letter_code
_entity_poly.pdbx_strand_id
1 'polypeptide(L)'
;AEQTYKQVLSIDAENNIAVQGLAQVQTQRNLALKLQSLRNAKLEGDWKQLLSIAQSMLSQQPGHLEALSAQHEASSKLAPPPVEDALGATFRQPASLEFRDAPLRQIFDALSRSSGLNFIFDKELNKPDLKASITLRDGTVESALNLLLAANQLEMQVTNANTVLIYPATASKLKEYQELTVRMFPMLYADAKFVAAAIKTLFKGREPVVDDKLNLLVVRDTPSAIKIIEKLVRLYDVPEAEVMLEMEILEVSRSKLLQLGVNWPDSLTLTPLVGANATSLTLNALRNLNGDTTGAQVGSMSLNLSQQDDLVNVLANPRIRVVNKEKAKVMIGDRVPVVTVTTSPTGGFAENVTYVDVGLKLDVEPVIYRGSDIAIKVSMEVSTISGSTTTKLGTVAYSFGTRTANTTLRLKDGETQVLAGLISDEDRDSAKKIPSAGDLPVFGKLFGSSRDQSKKTEIILSITPRLVRNQVLRDSSDLEFLSGPESRMKQGSGSSSSDSVSVAATPAVSNLPKMNVPPVVAPVVTPVTTEEGKGNAP
;
A
#
# COMPACT_ATOMS: atom_id res chain seq x y z
N ALA A 1 -1.41 26.42 -32.57
CA ALA A 1 -1.64 26.78 -31.15
C ALA A 1 -1.57 28.29 -30.94
N GLU A 2 -0.41 28.94 -31.06
CA GLU A 2 -0.26 30.39 -30.81
C GLU A 2 -1.18 31.27 -31.68
N GLN A 3 -1.24 31.00 -32.99
CA GLN A 3 -2.11 31.73 -33.92
C GLN A 3 -3.60 31.57 -33.56
N THR A 4 -4.00 30.40 -33.07
CA THR A 4 -5.37 30.11 -32.65
C THR A 4 -5.74 30.89 -31.39
N TYR A 5 -4.86 30.94 -30.39
CA TYR A 5 -5.09 31.75 -29.18
C TYR A 5 -5.12 33.26 -29.48
N LYS A 6 -4.27 33.74 -30.41
CA LYS A 6 -4.30 35.13 -30.89
C LYS A 6 -5.59 35.46 -31.65
N GLN A 7 -6.13 34.52 -32.43
CA GLN A 7 -7.43 34.68 -33.10
C GLN A 7 -8.57 34.75 -32.08
N VAL A 8 -8.56 33.89 -31.06
CA VAL A 8 -9.57 33.94 -29.98
C VAL A 8 -9.51 35.27 -29.23
N LEU A 9 -8.31 35.76 -28.90
CA LEU A 9 -8.12 37.06 -28.25
C LEU A 9 -8.49 38.26 -29.13
N SER A 10 -8.52 38.10 -30.46
CA SER A 10 -9.00 39.14 -31.37
C SER A 10 -10.53 39.23 -31.44
N ILE A 11 -11.23 38.17 -31.01
CA ILE A 11 -12.69 38.10 -30.95
C ILE A 11 -13.18 38.45 -29.54
N ASP A 12 -12.48 37.96 -28.52
CA ASP A 12 -12.78 38.18 -27.09
C ASP A 12 -11.48 38.42 -26.31
N ALA A 13 -11.25 39.68 -25.95
CA ALA A 13 -10.00 40.14 -25.34
C ALA A 13 -9.83 39.69 -23.87
N GLU A 14 -10.90 39.29 -23.16
CA GLU A 14 -10.86 38.90 -21.74
C GLU A 14 -10.90 37.39 -21.52
N ASN A 15 -10.77 36.60 -22.59
CA ASN A 15 -10.81 35.15 -22.49
C ASN A 15 -9.60 34.59 -21.70
N ASN A 16 -9.83 34.29 -20.42
CA ASN A 16 -8.81 33.77 -19.49
C ASN A 16 -8.11 32.49 -19.98
N ILE A 17 -8.82 31.62 -20.72
CA ILE A 17 -8.25 30.37 -21.25
C ILE A 17 -7.26 30.70 -22.38
N ALA A 18 -7.59 31.65 -23.25
CA ALA A 18 -6.72 32.05 -24.34
C ALA A 18 -5.46 32.80 -23.86
N VAL A 19 -5.59 33.66 -22.83
CA VAL A 19 -4.44 34.32 -22.18
C VAL A 19 -3.51 33.30 -21.52
N GLN A 20 -4.07 32.37 -20.73
CA GLN A 20 -3.28 31.31 -20.09
C GLN A 20 -2.64 30.36 -21.12
N GLY A 21 -3.36 30.00 -22.17
CA GLY A 21 -2.85 29.17 -23.26
C GLY A 21 -1.69 29.84 -24.02
N LEU A 22 -1.78 31.14 -24.29
CA LEU A 22 -0.70 31.89 -24.94
C LEU A 22 0.53 31.99 -24.03
N ALA A 23 0.34 32.23 -22.73
CA ALA A 23 1.42 32.22 -21.74
C ALA A 23 2.11 30.85 -21.67
N GLN A 24 1.36 29.74 -21.68
CA GLN A 24 1.92 28.38 -21.70
C GLN A 24 2.73 28.10 -22.98
N VAL A 25 2.28 28.57 -24.14
CA VAL A 25 3.03 28.42 -25.39
C VAL A 25 4.34 29.20 -25.34
N GLN A 26 4.34 30.40 -24.75
CA GLN A 26 5.56 31.20 -24.57
C GLN A 26 6.53 30.55 -23.59
N THR A 27 6.06 29.97 -22.47
CA THR A 27 6.94 29.26 -21.52
C THR A 27 7.55 28.01 -22.15
N GLN A 28 6.78 27.23 -22.92
CA GLN A 28 7.30 26.07 -23.65
C GLN A 28 8.36 26.46 -24.69
N ARG A 29 8.15 27.56 -25.41
CA ARG A 29 9.13 28.06 -26.40
C ARG A 29 10.44 28.49 -25.72
N ASN A 30 10.35 29.22 -24.62
CA ASN A 30 11.52 29.64 -23.84
C ASN A 30 12.27 28.43 -23.27
N LEU A 31 11.55 27.41 -22.81
CA LEU A 31 12.14 26.16 -22.33
C LEU A 31 12.86 25.42 -23.47
N ALA A 32 12.26 25.33 -24.66
CA ALA A 32 12.90 24.70 -25.82
C ALA A 32 14.21 25.40 -26.22
N LEU A 33 14.24 26.75 -26.20
CA LEU A 33 15.46 27.52 -26.46
C LEU A 33 16.54 27.27 -25.40
N LYS A 34 16.16 27.18 -24.12
CA LYS A 34 17.09 26.84 -23.03
C LYS A 34 17.61 25.40 -23.12
N LEU A 35 16.82 24.45 -23.60
CA LEU A 35 17.30 23.09 -23.86
C LEU A 35 18.30 23.06 -25.00
N GLN A 36 18.07 23.83 -26.05
CA GLN A 36 19.01 23.96 -27.16
C GLN A 36 20.33 24.57 -26.69
N SER A 37 20.30 25.64 -25.87
CA SER A 37 21.51 26.23 -25.31
C SER A 37 22.21 25.30 -24.31
N LEU A 38 21.47 24.52 -23.53
CA LEU A 38 22.02 23.50 -22.64
C LEU A 38 22.77 22.42 -23.43
N ARG A 39 22.18 21.93 -24.53
CA ARG A 39 22.83 20.93 -25.40
C ARG A 39 24.06 21.49 -26.09
N ASN A 40 24.02 22.76 -26.53
CA ASN A 40 25.18 23.41 -27.12
C ASN A 40 26.31 23.58 -26.10
N ALA A 41 26.01 24.05 -24.88
CA ALA A 41 26.99 24.16 -23.80
C ALA A 41 27.60 22.79 -23.44
N LYS A 42 26.82 21.71 -23.56
CA LYS A 42 27.30 20.33 -23.37
C LYS A 42 28.29 19.91 -24.46
N LEU A 43 28.05 20.31 -25.71
CA LEU A 43 28.95 20.03 -26.85
C LEU A 43 30.24 20.87 -26.78
N GLU A 44 30.13 22.11 -26.34
CA GLU A 44 31.26 23.05 -26.19
C GLU A 44 32.14 22.73 -24.96
N GLY A 45 31.65 21.90 -24.03
CA GLY A 45 32.39 21.51 -22.83
C GLY A 45 32.50 22.62 -21.77
N ASP A 46 31.70 23.69 -21.87
CA ASP A 46 31.63 24.73 -20.84
C ASP A 46 30.67 24.29 -19.71
N TRP A 47 31.24 23.53 -18.77
CA TRP A 47 30.54 22.99 -17.62
C TRP A 47 29.98 24.06 -16.67
N LYS A 48 30.53 25.28 -16.67
CA LYS A 48 30.07 26.38 -15.81
C LYS A 48 28.82 27.03 -16.38
N GLN A 49 28.80 27.23 -17.71
CA GLN A 49 27.62 27.72 -18.41
C GLN A 49 26.49 26.67 -18.43
N LEU A 50 26.84 25.39 -18.55
CA LEU A 50 25.88 24.28 -18.46
C LEU A 50 25.17 24.23 -17.10
N LEU A 51 25.91 24.40 -16.00
CA LEU A 51 25.35 24.42 -14.64
C LEU A 51 24.37 25.58 -14.43
N SER A 52 24.72 26.79 -14.91
CA SER A 52 23.86 27.97 -14.73
C SER A 52 22.56 27.87 -15.53
N ILE A 53 22.63 27.35 -16.77
CA ILE A 53 21.45 27.09 -17.60
C ILE A 53 20.56 26.02 -16.95
N ALA A 54 21.14 24.92 -16.47
CA ALA A 54 20.41 23.85 -15.79
C ALA A 54 19.70 24.35 -14.52
N GLN A 55 20.37 25.13 -13.66
CA GLN A 55 19.77 25.75 -12.47
C GLN A 55 18.61 26.69 -12.83
N SER A 56 18.78 27.49 -13.89
CA SER A 56 17.72 28.40 -14.36
C SER A 56 16.49 27.67 -14.88
N MET A 57 16.65 26.45 -15.39
CA MET A 57 15.53 25.60 -15.82
C MET A 57 14.87 24.90 -14.64
N LEU A 58 15.65 24.39 -13.68
CA LEU A 58 15.12 23.74 -12.48
C LEU A 58 14.36 24.71 -11.57
N SER A 59 14.74 25.99 -11.56
CA SER A 59 13.95 27.04 -10.90
C SER A 59 12.57 27.26 -11.52
N GLN A 60 12.40 26.98 -12.82
CA GLN A 60 11.12 27.14 -13.52
C GLN A 60 10.30 25.83 -13.51
N GLN A 61 10.97 24.68 -13.58
CA GLN A 61 10.35 23.37 -13.56
C GLN A 61 11.23 22.37 -12.78
N PRO A 62 10.94 22.14 -11.48
CA PRO A 62 11.78 21.32 -10.59
C PRO A 62 11.98 19.86 -11.02
N GLY A 63 11.05 19.31 -11.83
CA GLY A 63 11.06 17.90 -12.26
C GLY A 63 11.64 17.63 -13.66
N HIS A 64 12.33 18.59 -14.28
CA HIS A 64 12.84 18.40 -15.65
C HIS A 64 14.06 17.45 -15.68
N LEU A 65 13.86 16.21 -16.13
CA LEU A 65 14.86 15.13 -16.13
C LEU A 65 16.20 15.51 -16.79
N GLU A 66 16.16 16.12 -17.99
CA GLU A 66 17.37 16.49 -18.74
C GLU A 66 18.18 17.60 -18.05
N ALA A 67 17.51 18.47 -17.27
CA ALA A 67 18.15 19.54 -16.53
C ALA A 67 18.79 19.02 -15.24
N LEU A 68 18.15 18.06 -14.57
CA LEU A 68 18.71 17.35 -13.40
C LEU A 68 19.96 16.55 -13.79
N SER A 69 19.92 15.79 -14.89
CA SER A 69 21.08 15.04 -15.35
C SER A 69 22.25 15.97 -15.70
N ALA A 70 21.96 17.08 -16.38
CA ALA A 70 22.97 18.08 -16.74
C ALA A 70 23.57 18.77 -15.51
N GLN A 71 22.76 19.10 -14.51
CA GLN A 71 23.24 19.63 -13.23
C GLN A 71 24.16 18.64 -12.52
N HIS A 72 23.75 17.37 -12.42
CA HIS A 72 24.58 16.32 -11.83
C HIS A 72 25.90 16.15 -12.57
N GLU A 73 25.87 16.12 -13.90
CA GLU A 73 27.06 15.97 -14.75
C GLU A 73 28.02 17.17 -14.60
N ALA A 74 27.53 18.41 -14.73
CA ALA A 74 28.35 19.60 -14.50
C ALA A 74 28.89 19.67 -13.07
N SER A 75 28.06 19.38 -12.06
CA SER A 75 28.49 19.42 -10.66
C SER A 75 29.58 18.38 -10.38
N SER A 76 29.51 17.20 -11.00
CA SER A 76 30.55 16.17 -10.87
C SER A 76 31.89 16.59 -11.51
N LYS A 77 31.84 17.35 -12.61
CA LYS A 77 33.03 17.82 -13.33
C LYS A 77 33.64 19.09 -12.73
N LEU A 78 32.82 19.95 -12.11
CA LEU A 78 33.27 21.15 -11.37
C LEU A 78 33.61 20.86 -9.92
N ALA A 79 33.15 19.74 -9.36
CA ALA A 79 33.50 19.36 -8.00
C ALA A 79 35.03 19.31 -7.88
N PRO A 80 35.61 19.96 -6.85
CA PRO A 80 37.02 19.76 -6.56
C PRO A 80 37.25 18.24 -6.41
N PRO A 81 38.30 17.69 -7.03
CA PRO A 81 38.55 16.25 -6.95
C PRO A 81 38.59 15.86 -5.47
N PRO A 82 37.94 14.73 -5.08
CA PRO A 82 38.06 14.24 -3.72
C PRO A 82 39.55 14.08 -3.42
N VAL A 83 39.98 14.57 -2.26
CA VAL A 83 41.38 14.56 -1.82
C VAL A 83 41.96 13.13 -1.77
N GLU A 84 41.11 12.10 -1.90
CA GLU A 84 41.47 10.69 -2.08
C GLU A 84 42.18 10.36 -3.41
N ASP A 85 41.98 11.12 -4.49
CA ASP A 85 42.40 10.70 -5.85
C ASP A 85 43.91 10.85 -6.11
N ALA A 86 44.57 11.78 -5.40
CA ALA A 86 46.03 11.97 -5.51
C ALA A 86 46.84 10.85 -4.83
N LEU A 87 46.29 10.24 -3.79
CA LEU A 87 46.90 9.09 -3.11
C LEU A 87 46.61 7.80 -3.89
N GLY A 88 45.39 7.64 -4.41
CA GLY A 88 44.98 6.48 -5.20
C GLY A 88 45.85 6.24 -6.44
N ALA A 89 46.27 7.29 -7.14
CA ALA A 89 47.16 7.16 -8.31
C ALA A 89 48.56 6.63 -7.95
N THR A 90 49.10 7.07 -6.82
CA THR A 90 50.43 6.68 -6.32
C THR A 90 50.44 5.27 -5.72
N PHE A 91 49.36 4.89 -5.03
CA PHE A 91 49.16 3.56 -4.45
C PHE A 91 48.90 2.45 -5.50
N ARG A 92 48.48 2.82 -6.73
CA ARG A 92 48.16 1.90 -7.84
C ARG A 92 49.35 1.57 -8.74
N GLN A 93 50.54 2.11 -8.50
CA GLN A 93 51.71 1.76 -9.30
C GLN A 93 52.05 0.27 -9.15
N PRO A 94 52.32 -0.45 -10.25
CA PRO A 94 52.69 -1.86 -10.19
C PRO A 94 54.08 -1.99 -9.59
N ALA A 95 54.20 -2.77 -8.51
CA ALA A 95 55.46 -3.03 -7.85
C ALA A 95 55.65 -4.54 -7.67
N SER A 96 56.79 -5.05 -8.15
CA SER A 96 57.24 -6.41 -7.86
C SER A 96 58.28 -6.34 -6.76
N LEU A 97 57.96 -6.88 -5.59
CA LEU A 97 58.81 -6.80 -4.39
C LEU A 97 58.95 -8.22 -3.82
N GLU A 98 60.19 -8.68 -3.66
CA GLU A 98 60.51 -9.94 -3.00
C GLU A 98 61.48 -9.68 -1.84
N PHE A 99 60.98 -9.78 -0.62
CA PHE A 99 61.77 -9.69 0.60
C PHE A 99 61.58 -10.94 1.44
N ARG A 100 62.69 -11.55 1.86
CA ARG A 100 62.73 -12.69 2.77
C ARG A 100 63.45 -12.28 4.04
N ASP A 101 62.74 -12.35 5.16
CA ASP A 101 63.26 -12.03 6.51
C ASP A 101 63.94 -10.65 6.62
N ALA A 102 63.40 -9.64 5.93
CA ALA A 102 63.97 -8.30 5.92
C ALA A 102 63.43 -7.45 7.10
N PRO A 103 64.24 -6.54 7.67
CA PRO A 103 63.76 -5.62 8.69
C PRO A 103 62.70 -4.69 8.09
N LEU A 104 61.62 -4.48 8.84
CA LEU A 104 60.43 -3.77 8.41
C LEU A 104 60.74 -2.38 7.82
N ARG A 105 61.70 -1.65 8.41
CA ARG A 105 62.16 -0.33 7.92
C ARG A 105 62.72 -0.40 6.50
N GLN A 106 63.50 -1.42 6.18
CA GLN A 106 64.10 -1.58 4.86
C GLN A 106 63.04 -1.88 3.79
N ILE A 107 61.98 -2.61 4.17
CA ILE A 107 60.84 -2.88 3.28
C ILE A 107 60.05 -1.58 3.03
N PHE A 108 59.78 -0.79 4.08
CA PHE A 108 59.12 0.51 3.94
C PHE A 108 59.98 1.56 3.21
N ASP A 109 61.30 1.55 3.37
CA ASP A 109 62.21 2.41 2.62
C ASP A 109 62.23 2.04 1.13
N ALA A 110 62.19 0.75 0.81
CA ALA A 110 62.05 0.29 -0.57
C ALA A 110 60.69 0.68 -1.16
N LEU A 111 59.61 0.55 -0.39
CA LEU A 111 58.27 1.02 -0.76
C LEU A 111 58.24 2.54 -0.95
N SER A 112 58.92 3.30 -0.09
CA SER A 112 59.05 4.76 -0.17
C SER A 112 59.75 5.19 -1.47
N ARG A 113 60.83 4.50 -1.85
CA ARG A 113 61.53 4.76 -3.12
C ARG A 113 60.69 4.40 -4.34
N SER A 114 59.89 3.33 -4.24
CA SER A 114 59.05 2.88 -5.36
C SER A 114 57.79 3.71 -5.55
N SER A 115 57.20 4.23 -4.47
CA SER A 115 55.91 4.94 -4.48
C SER A 115 56.03 6.45 -4.25
N GLY A 116 57.19 6.95 -3.84
CA GLY A 116 57.37 8.35 -3.46
C GLY A 116 56.78 8.73 -2.10
N LEU A 117 56.12 7.81 -1.38
CA LEU A 117 55.50 8.07 -0.07
C LEU A 117 56.54 8.10 1.06
N ASN A 118 56.35 8.99 2.03
CA ASN A 118 57.12 9.07 3.26
C ASN A 118 56.41 8.29 4.38
N PHE A 119 57.10 7.35 5.00
CA PHE A 119 56.57 6.59 6.13
C PHE A 119 57.15 7.11 7.46
N ILE A 120 56.28 7.42 8.41
CA ILE A 120 56.66 7.78 9.79
C ILE A 120 56.21 6.64 10.70
N PHE A 121 57.07 6.24 11.63
CA PHE A 121 56.75 5.17 12.59
C PHE A 121 56.47 5.77 13.98
N ASP A 122 55.44 5.26 14.65
CA ASP A 122 55.20 5.56 16.07
C ASP A 122 56.37 5.09 16.96
N LYS A 123 56.57 5.74 18.11
CA LYS A 123 57.67 5.48 19.06
C LYS A 123 57.73 4.01 19.51
N GLU A 124 56.60 3.30 19.52
CA GLU A 124 56.54 1.88 19.92
C GLU A 124 57.10 0.92 18.86
N LEU A 125 57.21 1.35 17.61
CA LEU A 125 57.80 0.59 16.49
C LEU A 125 59.32 0.81 16.35
N ASN A 126 59.93 1.50 17.31
CA ASN A 126 61.39 1.70 17.36
C ASN A 126 62.17 0.46 17.85
N LYS A 127 61.53 -0.71 17.97
CA LYS A 127 62.20 -1.96 18.31
C LYS A 127 62.89 -2.55 17.06
N PRO A 128 64.18 -2.90 17.10
CA PRO A 128 64.95 -3.35 15.93
C PRO A 128 64.63 -4.76 15.42
N ASP A 129 63.61 -5.44 15.93
CA ASP A 129 63.41 -6.89 15.76
C ASP A 129 62.18 -7.30 14.92
N LEU A 130 61.48 -6.32 14.32
CA LEU A 130 60.34 -6.60 13.45
C LEU A 130 60.84 -6.96 12.04
N LYS A 131 60.85 -8.25 11.73
CA LYS A 131 61.15 -8.78 10.39
C LYS A 131 59.88 -9.25 9.71
N ALA A 132 59.78 -9.02 8.41
CA ALA A 132 58.66 -9.49 7.61
C ALA A 132 59.15 -10.11 6.29
N SER A 133 58.41 -11.10 5.82
CA SER A 133 58.60 -11.68 4.48
C SER A 133 57.39 -11.31 3.64
N ILE A 134 57.63 -10.67 2.50
CA ILE A 134 56.58 -10.33 1.53
C ILE A 134 57.04 -10.73 0.14
N THR A 135 56.16 -11.40 -0.58
CA THR A 135 56.36 -11.74 -1.99
C THR A 135 55.16 -11.21 -2.75
N LEU A 136 55.39 -10.16 -3.54
CA LEU A 136 54.38 -9.53 -4.38
C LEU A 136 54.85 -9.62 -5.83
N ARG A 137 54.12 -10.36 -6.66
CA ARG A 137 54.31 -10.43 -8.12
C ARG A 137 53.11 -9.74 -8.76
N ASP A 138 53.36 -8.73 -9.59
CA ASP A 138 52.34 -7.98 -10.33
C ASP A 138 51.20 -7.39 -9.45
N GLY A 139 51.57 -6.84 -8.28
CA GLY A 139 50.63 -6.21 -7.35
C GLY A 139 50.75 -4.69 -7.29
N THR A 140 49.75 -4.03 -6.71
CA THR A 140 49.81 -2.60 -6.40
C THR A 140 50.53 -2.35 -5.08
N VAL A 141 51.14 -1.17 -4.93
CA VAL A 141 51.74 -0.71 -3.67
C VAL A 141 50.72 -0.77 -2.52
N GLU A 142 49.44 -0.46 -2.80
CA GLU A 142 48.33 -0.58 -1.84
C GLU A 142 48.16 -1.99 -1.28
N SER A 143 48.12 -3.00 -2.16
CA SER A 143 47.97 -4.40 -1.76
C SER A 143 49.18 -4.88 -0.96
N ALA A 144 50.39 -4.49 -1.37
CA ALA A 144 51.63 -4.79 -0.66
C ALA A 144 51.58 -4.24 0.77
N LEU A 145 51.17 -2.97 0.89
CA LEU A 145 51.11 -2.25 2.14
C LEU A 145 50.04 -2.82 3.07
N ASN A 146 48.84 -3.08 2.56
CA ASN A 146 47.76 -3.70 3.35
C ASN A 146 48.12 -5.10 3.84
N LEU A 147 48.77 -5.93 3.01
CA LEU A 147 49.24 -7.27 3.40
C LEU A 147 50.33 -7.20 4.47
N LEU A 148 51.28 -6.28 4.32
CA LEU A 148 52.38 -6.11 5.27
C LEU A 148 51.89 -5.58 6.63
N LEU A 149 50.94 -4.64 6.62
CA LEU A 149 50.29 -4.15 7.83
C LEU A 149 49.46 -5.25 8.51
N ALA A 150 48.70 -6.02 7.74
CA ALA A 150 47.90 -7.13 8.26
C ALA A 150 48.78 -8.22 8.89
N ALA A 151 49.89 -8.58 8.25
CA ALA A 151 50.81 -9.61 8.73
C ALA A 151 51.49 -9.24 10.07
N ASN A 152 51.79 -7.95 10.28
CA ASN A 152 52.53 -7.47 11.45
C ASN A 152 51.65 -6.77 12.50
N GLN A 153 50.32 -6.87 12.39
CA GLN A 153 49.36 -6.19 13.28
C GLN A 153 49.62 -4.67 13.38
N LEU A 154 49.97 -4.06 12.24
CA LEU A 154 50.18 -2.62 12.12
C LEU A 154 48.96 -1.99 11.44
N GLU A 155 48.82 -0.69 11.61
CA GLU A 155 47.83 0.12 10.90
C GLU A 155 48.51 1.39 10.39
N MET A 156 47.91 2.00 9.37
CA MET A 156 48.35 3.28 8.85
C MET A 156 47.31 4.37 9.09
N GLN A 157 47.78 5.60 9.27
CA GLN A 157 47.00 6.82 9.16
C GLN A 157 47.67 7.69 8.09
N VAL A 158 46.90 8.15 7.12
CA VAL A 158 47.40 9.13 6.14
C VAL A 158 47.37 10.51 6.80
N THR A 159 48.54 11.11 7.01
CA THR A 159 48.64 12.43 7.64
C THR A 159 48.60 13.55 6.59
N ASN A 160 49.28 13.35 5.45
CA ASN A 160 49.37 14.31 4.35
C ASN A 160 49.41 13.58 3.00
N ALA A 161 49.30 14.33 1.89
CA ALA A 161 49.29 13.79 0.52
C ALA A 161 50.50 12.90 0.14
N ASN A 162 51.60 12.98 0.90
CA ASN A 162 52.79 12.17 0.67
C ASN A 162 53.35 11.53 1.96
N THR A 163 52.63 11.58 3.09
CA THR A 163 53.14 11.09 4.38
C THR A 163 52.13 10.20 5.08
N VAL A 164 52.57 9.00 5.46
CA VAL A 164 51.76 7.96 6.12
C VAL A 164 52.39 7.61 7.47
N LEU A 165 51.62 7.73 8.55
CA LEU A 165 52.01 7.31 9.89
C LEU A 165 51.63 5.85 10.10
N ILE A 166 52.57 5.02 10.56
CA ILE A 166 52.37 3.59 10.87
C ILE A 166 52.44 3.42 12.38
N TYR A 167 51.46 2.73 12.96
CA TYR A 167 51.35 2.49 14.39
C TYR A 167 50.87 1.05 14.67
N PRO A 168 51.13 0.48 15.86
CA PRO A 168 50.65 -0.85 16.22
C PRO A 168 49.12 -0.83 16.38
N ALA A 169 48.44 -1.87 15.90
CA ALA A 169 46.98 -2.01 15.94
C ALA A 169 46.44 -2.35 17.35
N THR A 170 46.93 -1.66 18.38
CA THR A 170 46.48 -1.78 19.76
C THR A 170 45.20 -0.97 19.96
N ALA A 171 44.25 -1.48 20.75
CA ALA A 171 42.97 -0.82 21.03
C ALA A 171 43.12 0.63 21.55
N SER A 172 44.19 0.94 22.29
CA SER A 172 44.49 2.29 22.77
C SER A 172 44.92 3.24 21.64
N LYS A 173 45.79 2.77 20.74
CA LYS A 173 46.34 3.56 19.63
C LYS A 173 45.32 3.75 18.51
N LEU A 174 44.47 2.75 18.27
CA LEU A 174 43.31 2.89 17.39
C LEU A 174 42.36 3.98 17.88
N LYS A 175 42.13 4.10 19.20
CA LYS A 175 41.30 5.20 19.75
C LYS A 175 41.96 6.59 19.64
N GLU A 176 43.29 6.65 19.64
CA GLU A 176 44.08 7.88 19.56
C GLU A 176 44.18 8.41 18.12
N TYR A 177 44.37 7.51 17.14
CA TYR A 177 44.63 7.87 15.74
C TYR A 177 43.44 7.70 14.79
N GLN A 178 42.37 6.98 15.18
CA GLN A 178 41.17 6.89 14.34
C GLN A 178 40.38 8.19 14.38
N GLU A 179 40.28 8.81 13.22
CA GLU A 179 39.36 9.91 13.01
C GLU A 179 37.92 9.42 13.07
N LEU A 180 37.12 10.13 13.87
CA LEU A 180 35.70 9.88 14.01
C LEU A 180 34.97 11.05 13.39
N THR A 181 34.02 10.74 12.52
CA THR A 181 33.08 11.72 12.01
C THR A 181 31.76 11.58 12.76
N VAL A 182 31.07 12.70 12.93
CA VAL A 182 29.67 12.71 13.38
C VAL A 182 28.81 12.92 12.15
N ARG A 183 27.86 12.03 11.90
CA ARG A 183 26.87 12.19 10.85
C ARG A 183 25.47 12.11 11.43
N MET A 184 24.62 13.02 10.96
CA MET A 184 23.22 13.12 11.35
C MET A 184 22.36 12.58 10.20
N PHE A 185 21.46 11.67 10.53
CA PHE A 185 20.53 11.04 9.59
C PHE A 185 19.09 11.38 9.99
N PRO A 186 18.41 12.28 9.27
CA PRO A 186 16.98 12.51 9.47
C PRO A 186 16.18 11.33 8.93
N MET A 187 15.25 10.80 9.71
CA MET A 187 14.37 9.72 9.28
C MET A 187 13.04 10.28 8.78
N LEU A 188 12.63 9.89 7.58
CA LEU A 188 11.41 10.40 6.93
C LEU A 188 10.18 9.52 7.21
N TYR A 189 10.37 8.21 7.23
CA TYR A 189 9.31 7.20 7.35
C TYR A 189 9.53 6.28 8.54
N ALA A 190 10.77 5.91 8.84
CA ALA A 190 11.11 5.03 9.95
C ALA A 190 11.23 5.78 11.30
N ASP A 191 10.99 5.07 12.40
CA ASP A 191 11.29 5.57 13.75
C ASP A 191 12.79 5.45 14.05
N ALA A 192 13.44 6.57 14.39
CA ALA A 192 14.85 6.63 14.71
C ALA A 192 15.23 5.73 15.89
N LYS A 193 14.33 5.47 16.85
CA LYS A 193 14.58 4.55 17.98
C LYS A 193 14.74 3.12 17.52
N PHE A 194 13.86 2.67 16.63
CA PHE A 194 13.90 1.32 16.09
C PHE A 194 15.18 1.10 15.27
N VAL A 195 15.53 2.07 14.42
CA VAL A 195 16.76 2.01 13.61
C VAL A 195 18.02 2.08 14.48
N ALA A 196 18.04 2.91 15.52
CA ALA A 196 19.15 2.96 16.47
C ALA A 196 19.36 1.64 17.21
N ALA A 197 18.28 0.97 17.61
CA ALA A 197 18.35 -0.35 18.24
C ALA A 197 18.89 -1.41 17.27
N ALA A 198 18.46 -1.39 16.00
CA ALA A 198 18.98 -2.27 14.96
C ALA A 198 20.47 -2.03 14.68
N ILE A 199 20.89 -0.77 14.62
CA ILE A 199 22.31 -0.41 14.45
C ILE A 199 23.12 -0.87 15.67
N LYS A 200 22.61 -0.70 16.89
CA LYS A 200 23.29 -1.15 18.11
C LYS A 200 23.49 -2.67 18.17
N THR A 201 22.53 -3.45 17.69
CA THR A 201 22.64 -4.93 17.70
C THR A 201 23.54 -5.45 16.59
N LEU A 202 23.52 -4.82 15.40
CA LEU A 202 24.35 -5.21 14.26
C LEU A 202 25.79 -4.72 14.40
N PHE A 203 25.98 -3.53 14.97
CA PHE A 203 27.28 -2.90 15.15
C PHE A 203 27.59 -2.84 16.65
N LYS A 204 28.50 -3.70 17.12
CA LYS A 204 29.12 -3.61 18.46
C LYS A 204 30.07 -2.40 18.58
N GLY A 205 29.74 -1.30 17.93
CA GLY A 205 30.50 -0.06 17.86
C GLY A 205 30.04 0.93 18.94
N ARG A 206 30.16 2.21 18.62
CA ARG A 206 29.71 3.29 19.52
C ARG A 206 28.19 3.43 19.43
N GLU A 207 27.54 3.71 20.55
CA GLU A 207 26.09 3.80 20.60
C GLU A 207 25.59 5.03 19.80
N PRO A 208 24.63 4.83 18.88
CA PRO A 208 23.98 5.96 18.22
C PRO A 208 23.08 6.71 19.21
N VAL A 209 23.03 8.03 19.07
CA VAL A 209 22.17 8.90 19.88
C VAL A 209 20.95 9.26 19.05
N VAL A 210 19.76 9.20 19.67
CA VAL A 210 18.50 9.55 19.03
C VAL A 210 17.96 10.85 19.62
N ASP A 211 17.55 11.77 18.75
CA ASP A 211 16.72 12.91 19.11
C ASP A 211 15.26 12.61 18.77
N ASP A 212 14.46 12.36 19.80
CA ASP A 212 13.03 12.03 19.69
C ASP A 212 12.19 13.17 19.13
N LYS A 213 12.59 14.43 19.36
CA LYS A 213 11.79 15.59 18.92
C LYS A 213 11.91 15.81 17.41
N LEU A 214 13.08 15.52 16.86
CA LEU A 214 13.40 15.74 15.44
C LEU A 214 13.43 14.44 14.63
N ASN A 215 13.15 13.29 15.25
CA ASN A 215 13.31 11.96 14.66
C ASN A 215 14.68 11.81 13.95
N LEU A 216 15.73 12.24 14.64
CA LEU A 216 17.08 12.32 14.11
C LEU A 216 17.96 11.23 14.74
N LEU A 217 18.67 10.50 13.88
CA LEU A 217 19.71 9.55 14.31
C LEU A 217 21.08 10.21 14.18
N VAL A 218 21.77 10.38 15.30
CA VAL A 218 23.14 10.93 15.36
C VAL A 218 24.12 9.80 15.59
N VAL A 219 25.02 9.59 14.64
CA VAL A 219 26.01 8.51 14.69
C VAL A 219 27.41 9.10 14.70
N ARG A 220 28.24 8.66 15.63
CA ARG A 220 29.66 9.02 15.72
C ARG A 220 30.53 7.78 15.57
N ASP A 221 31.11 7.60 14.39
CA ASP A 221 31.98 6.46 14.09
C ASP A 221 33.04 6.81 13.04
N THR A 222 33.84 5.83 12.64
CA THR A 222 34.80 5.92 11.55
C THR A 222 34.09 6.22 10.22
N PRO A 223 34.73 6.96 9.28
CA PRO A 223 34.12 7.28 7.98
C PRO A 223 33.64 6.06 7.19
N SER A 224 34.34 4.92 7.31
CA SER A 224 33.95 3.65 6.68
C SER A 224 32.67 3.07 7.28
N ALA A 225 32.54 3.06 8.61
CA ALA A 225 31.34 2.58 9.29
C ALA A 225 30.12 3.47 8.96
N ILE A 226 30.31 4.80 8.90
CA ILE A 226 29.24 5.73 8.54
C ILE A 226 28.71 5.46 7.14
N LYS A 227 29.55 5.11 6.16
CA LYS A 227 29.09 4.75 4.80
C LYS A 227 28.22 3.48 4.81
N ILE A 228 28.56 2.49 5.64
CA ILE A 228 27.77 1.26 5.79
C ILE A 228 26.44 1.57 6.49
N ILE A 229 26.48 2.34 7.57
CA ILE A 229 25.30 2.79 8.31
C ILE A 229 24.39 3.63 7.40
N GLU A 230 24.95 4.49 6.54
CA GLU A 230 24.18 5.26 5.57
C GLU A 230 23.40 4.35 4.61
N LYS A 231 24.04 3.29 4.09
CA LYS A 231 23.35 2.29 3.26
C LYS A 231 22.25 1.57 4.06
N LEU A 232 22.53 1.19 5.30
CA LEU A 232 21.56 0.53 6.18
C LEU A 232 20.35 1.43 6.48
N VAL A 233 20.60 2.70 6.84
CA VAL A 233 19.54 3.68 7.11
C VAL A 233 18.66 3.85 5.88
N ARG A 234 19.24 3.96 4.68
CA ARG A 234 18.47 4.00 3.42
C ARG A 234 17.67 2.73 3.13
N LEU A 235 18.03 1.59 3.72
CA LEU A 235 17.28 0.34 3.60
C LEU A 235 16.10 0.28 4.56
N TYR A 236 16.26 0.83 5.78
CA TYR A 236 15.20 0.88 6.80
C TYR A 236 14.22 2.04 6.59
N ASP A 237 14.69 3.20 6.14
CA ASP A 237 13.86 4.40 5.93
C ASP A 237 13.11 4.33 4.61
N VAL A 238 12.17 3.38 4.53
CA VAL A 238 11.27 3.19 3.39
C VAL A 238 9.83 3.54 3.79
N PRO A 239 9.04 4.11 2.87
CA PRO A 239 7.64 4.38 3.15
C PRO A 239 6.89 3.07 3.40
N GLU A 240 6.02 3.08 4.41
CA GLU A 240 5.16 1.95 4.71
C GLU A 240 4.13 1.76 3.60
N ALA A 241 3.77 0.50 3.35
CA ALA A 241 2.75 0.16 2.38
C ALA A 241 1.36 0.45 2.95
N GLU A 242 0.46 0.89 2.08
CA GLU A 242 -0.89 1.30 2.46
C GLU A 242 -1.91 0.70 1.50
N VAL A 243 -3.04 0.27 2.06
CA VAL A 243 -4.17 -0.27 1.30
C VAL A 243 -5.43 0.52 1.59
N MET A 244 -6.20 0.80 0.55
CA MET A 244 -7.57 1.28 0.64
C MET A 244 -8.50 0.07 0.62
N LEU A 245 -9.34 -0.06 1.63
CA LEU A 245 -10.34 -1.10 1.74
C LEU A 245 -11.70 -0.51 1.37
N GLU A 246 -12.29 -1.02 0.30
CA GLU A 246 -13.64 -0.71 -0.13
C GLU A 246 -14.53 -1.87 0.28
N MET A 247 -15.56 -1.60 1.06
CA MET A 247 -16.55 -2.60 1.46
C MET A 247 -17.87 -2.24 0.83
N GLU A 248 -18.63 -3.24 0.42
CA GLU A 248 -19.97 -3.06 -0.13
C GLU A 248 -20.93 -4.00 0.58
N ILE A 249 -22.05 -3.42 1.00
CA ILE A 249 -23.14 -4.13 1.66
C ILE A 249 -24.39 -3.84 0.85
N LEU A 250 -24.89 -4.87 0.20
CA LEU A 250 -26.12 -4.82 -0.58
C LEU A 250 -27.18 -5.62 0.15
N GLU A 251 -28.30 -4.99 0.48
CA GLU A 251 -29.48 -5.68 1.01
C GLU A 251 -30.71 -5.33 0.19
N VAL A 252 -31.39 -6.36 -0.31
CA VAL A 252 -32.65 -6.25 -1.03
C VAL A 252 -33.71 -7.00 -0.24
N SER A 253 -34.74 -6.30 0.20
CA SER A 253 -35.88 -6.87 0.92
C SER A 253 -37.16 -6.62 0.13
N ARG A 254 -37.90 -7.69 -0.16
CA ARG A 254 -39.18 -7.66 -0.86
C ARG A 254 -40.23 -8.31 0.03
N SER A 255 -41.32 -7.60 0.28
CA SER A 255 -42.48 -8.12 1.01
C SER A 255 -43.71 -8.00 0.14
N LYS A 256 -44.45 -9.10 -0.02
CA LYS A 256 -45.75 -9.13 -0.69
C LYS A 256 -46.79 -9.62 0.29
N LEU A 257 -47.93 -8.93 0.33
CA LEU A 257 -49.07 -9.29 1.16
C LEU A 257 -50.32 -9.25 0.29
N LEU A 258 -50.99 -10.39 0.17
CA LEU A 258 -52.28 -10.51 -0.50
C LEU A 258 -53.33 -10.92 0.53
N GLN A 259 -54.39 -10.12 0.66
CA GLN A 259 -55.55 -10.40 1.49
C GLN A 259 -56.80 -10.34 0.64
N LEU A 260 -57.45 -11.49 0.48
CA LEU A 260 -58.65 -11.65 -0.34
C LEU A 260 -59.72 -12.45 0.41
N GLY A 261 -60.95 -11.94 0.41
CA GLY A 261 -62.13 -12.70 0.81
C GLY A 261 -62.97 -12.03 1.89
N VAL A 262 -63.97 -12.76 2.37
CA VAL A 262 -64.98 -12.26 3.32
C VAL A 262 -64.61 -12.74 4.72
N ASN A 263 -64.43 -11.81 5.64
CA ASN A 263 -64.33 -12.11 7.06
C ASN A 263 -65.74 -12.30 7.63
N TRP A 264 -66.06 -13.56 7.89
CA TRP A 264 -67.27 -13.95 8.59
C TRP A 264 -67.09 -13.81 10.11
N PRO A 265 -68.16 -13.53 10.86
CA PRO A 265 -68.08 -13.42 12.31
C PRO A 265 -67.70 -14.77 12.96
N ASP A 266 -66.61 -14.75 13.75
CA ASP A 266 -66.04 -15.95 14.40
C ASP A 266 -66.86 -16.41 15.62
N SER A 267 -67.75 -15.55 16.17
CA SER A 267 -68.56 -15.85 17.35
C SER A 267 -69.96 -15.24 17.30
N LEU A 268 -70.90 -15.95 17.93
CA LEU A 268 -72.21 -15.46 18.32
C LEU A 268 -72.20 -15.26 19.83
N THR A 269 -72.28 -14.01 20.29
CA THR A 269 -72.29 -13.71 21.71
C THR A 269 -73.73 -13.64 22.20
N LEU A 270 -74.08 -14.52 23.14
CA LEU A 270 -75.35 -14.47 23.86
C LEU A 270 -75.11 -13.79 25.21
N THR A 271 -75.66 -12.60 25.38
CA THR A 271 -75.56 -11.84 26.64
C THR A 271 -76.93 -11.72 27.29
N PRO A 272 -77.09 -12.06 28.58
CA PRO A 272 -78.33 -11.81 29.28
C PRO A 272 -78.58 -10.30 29.37
N LEU A 273 -79.69 -9.85 28.80
CA LEU A 273 -80.09 -8.46 28.77
C LEU A 273 -80.73 -8.11 30.12
N VAL A 274 -79.95 -7.43 30.96
CA VAL A 274 -80.48 -6.80 32.18
C VAL A 274 -81.04 -5.43 31.84
N GLY A 275 -82.15 -5.04 32.47
CA GLY A 275 -82.79 -3.74 32.21
C GLY A 275 -81.82 -2.57 32.38
N ALA A 276 -82.05 -1.47 31.66
CA ALA A 276 -81.12 -0.35 31.48
C ALA A 276 -80.52 0.30 32.76
N ASN A 277 -81.03 -0.03 33.94
CA ASN A 277 -80.59 0.49 35.24
C ASN A 277 -79.93 -0.58 36.16
N ALA A 278 -79.76 -1.82 35.70
CA ALA A 278 -79.23 -2.92 36.51
C ALA A 278 -77.73 -3.14 36.23
N THR A 279 -76.89 -2.88 37.24
CA THR A 279 -75.42 -3.00 37.17
C THR A 279 -74.89 -4.39 37.55
N SER A 280 -75.75 -5.33 37.95
CA SER A 280 -75.34 -6.69 38.32
C SER A 280 -76.35 -7.74 37.86
N LEU A 281 -75.83 -8.90 37.43
CA LEU A 281 -76.62 -10.05 37.00
C LEU A 281 -76.95 -10.93 38.21
N THR A 282 -78.23 -11.06 38.56
CA THR A 282 -78.66 -11.92 39.67
C THR A 282 -78.76 -13.38 39.23
N LEU A 283 -78.53 -14.34 40.14
CA LEU A 283 -78.70 -15.78 39.84
C LEU A 283 -80.14 -16.11 39.41
N ASN A 284 -81.13 -15.31 39.83
CA ASN A 284 -82.52 -15.48 39.44
C ASN A 284 -82.77 -15.00 37.99
N ALA A 285 -82.10 -13.92 37.56
CA ALA A 285 -82.12 -13.51 36.15
C ALA A 285 -81.47 -14.55 35.23
N LEU A 286 -80.45 -15.27 35.72
CA LEU A 286 -79.83 -16.38 34.99
C LEU A 286 -80.73 -17.63 34.92
N ARG A 287 -81.63 -17.82 35.89
CA ARG A 287 -82.62 -18.92 35.88
C ARG A 287 -83.81 -18.62 34.96
N ASN A 288 -84.12 -17.34 34.72
CA ASN A 288 -85.25 -16.89 33.90
C ASN A 288 -84.80 -16.34 32.53
N LEU A 289 -83.77 -16.94 31.93
CA LEU A 289 -83.36 -16.61 30.57
C LEU A 289 -84.44 -17.07 29.57
N ASN A 290 -84.97 -16.13 28.80
CA ASN A 290 -85.89 -16.36 27.70
C ASN A 290 -85.39 -15.63 26.44
N GLY A 291 -86.15 -15.70 25.33
CA GLY A 291 -85.80 -15.03 24.07
C GLY A 291 -85.80 -13.49 24.14
N ASP A 292 -86.52 -12.90 25.10
CA ASP A 292 -86.60 -11.44 25.29
C ASP A 292 -85.52 -10.92 26.25
N THR A 293 -85.02 -11.78 27.14
CA THR A 293 -83.98 -11.47 28.14
C THR A 293 -82.59 -11.96 27.71
N THR A 294 -82.45 -12.52 26.50
CA THR A 294 -81.17 -12.93 25.93
C THR A 294 -80.87 -12.11 24.66
N GLY A 295 -79.94 -11.17 24.76
CA GLY A 295 -79.43 -10.46 23.59
C GLY A 295 -78.48 -11.34 22.79
N ALA A 296 -78.69 -11.43 21.48
CA ALA A 296 -77.79 -12.09 20.55
C ALA A 296 -77.06 -11.03 19.71
N GLN A 297 -75.73 -10.99 19.82
CA GLN A 297 -74.89 -10.12 18.99
C GLN A 297 -74.08 -10.98 18.03
N VAL A 298 -74.27 -10.74 16.74
CA VAL A 298 -73.45 -11.29 15.66
C VAL A 298 -72.37 -10.26 15.32
N GLY A 299 -71.12 -10.71 15.15
CA GLY A 299 -70.03 -9.84 14.69
C GLY A 299 -70.31 -9.24 13.30
N SER A 300 -69.61 -8.16 12.97
CA SER A 300 -69.71 -7.56 11.64
C SER A 300 -69.06 -8.43 10.56
N MET A 301 -69.65 -8.42 9.37
CA MET A 301 -69.07 -9.02 8.17
C MET A 301 -68.29 -7.95 7.41
N SER A 302 -67.06 -8.26 6.96
CA SER A 302 -66.25 -7.35 6.15
C SER A 302 -65.63 -8.06 4.95
N LEU A 303 -65.43 -7.31 3.87
CA LEU A 303 -64.77 -7.79 2.65
C LEU A 303 -63.36 -7.20 2.59
N ASN A 304 -62.34 -8.05 2.55
CA ASN A 304 -60.95 -7.66 2.38
C ASN A 304 -60.50 -7.90 0.93
N LEU A 305 -60.02 -6.82 0.30
CA LEU A 305 -59.48 -6.80 -1.07
C LEU A 305 -58.22 -5.93 -1.08
N SER A 306 -57.12 -6.44 -0.55
CA SER A 306 -55.87 -5.69 -0.43
C SER A 306 -54.69 -6.49 -0.99
N GLN A 307 -53.88 -5.84 -1.82
CA GLN A 307 -52.58 -6.33 -2.26
C GLN A 307 -51.56 -5.23 -1.99
N GLN A 308 -50.50 -5.57 -1.25
CA GLN A 308 -49.42 -4.65 -0.90
C GLN A 308 -48.08 -5.29 -1.28
N ASP A 309 -47.28 -4.55 -2.05
CA ASP A 309 -45.94 -4.93 -2.48
C ASP A 309 -44.95 -3.86 -2.00
N ASP A 310 -44.04 -4.23 -1.09
CA ASP A 310 -42.98 -3.37 -0.57
C ASP A 310 -41.61 -3.85 -1.09
N LEU A 311 -40.77 -2.92 -1.56
CA LEU A 311 -39.39 -3.18 -1.99
C LEU A 311 -38.44 -2.19 -1.32
N VAL A 312 -37.42 -2.70 -0.65
CA VAL A 312 -36.38 -1.91 0.01
C VAL A 312 -35.03 -2.35 -0.52
N ASN A 313 -34.19 -1.38 -0.90
CA ASN A 313 -32.81 -1.60 -1.32
C ASN A 313 -31.88 -0.74 -0.45
N VAL A 314 -30.90 -1.36 0.18
CA VAL A 314 -29.90 -0.70 1.02
C VAL A 314 -28.52 -0.97 0.43
N LEU A 315 -27.78 0.11 0.14
CA LEU A 315 -26.38 0.05 -0.27
C LEU A 315 -25.54 0.87 0.69
N ALA A 316 -24.55 0.24 1.32
CA ALA A 316 -23.52 0.92 2.09
C ALA A 316 -22.14 0.63 1.50
N ASN A 317 -21.35 1.67 1.27
CA ASN A 317 -20.03 1.59 0.64
C ASN A 317 -18.89 2.23 1.47
N PRO A 318 -18.62 1.75 2.70
CA PRO A 318 -17.57 2.32 3.53
C PRO A 318 -16.18 2.12 2.92
N ARG A 319 -15.34 3.15 3.03
CA ARG A 319 -13.96 3.17 2.52
C ARG A 319 -13.01 3.57 3.61
N ILE A 320 -11.92 2.83 3.78
CA ILE A 320 -10.86 3.18 4.72
C ILE A 320 -9.48 2.90 4.16
N ARG A 321 -8.56 3.86 4.34
CA ARG A 321 -7.13 3.66 4.08
C ARG A 321 -6.42 3.23 5.36
N VAL A 322 -5.65 2.14 5.28
CA VAL A 322 -4.95 1.55 6.43
C VAL A 322 -3.51 1.22 6.04
N VAL A 323 -2.59 1.46 6.98
CA VAL A 323 -1.18 1.12 6.84
C VAL A 323 -0.98 -0.38 7.10
N ASN A 324 0.01 -0.97 6.45
CA ASN A 324 0.36 -2.37 6.63
C ASN A 324 0.63 -2.72 8.10
N LYS A 325 -0.01 -3.79 8.60
CA LYS A 325 0.07 -4.30 9.98
C LYS A 325 -0.50 -3.38 11.07
N GLU A 326 -1.11 -2.26 10.70
CA GLU A 326 -1.75 -1.36 11.66
C GLU A 326 -3.24 -1.68 11.76
N LYS A 327 -3.77 -1.73 12.98
CA LYS A 327 -5.21 -1.94 13.19
C LYS A 327 -5.94 -0.62 13.07
N ALA A 328 -6.93 -0.56 12.17
CA ALA A 328 -7.84 0.57 12.09
C ALA A 328 -9.24 0.20 12.56
N LYS A 329 -9.91 1.16 13.21
CA LYS A 329 -11.28 1.03 13.70
C LYS A 329 -12.10 2.22 13.22
N VAL A 330 -13.28 1.94 12.67
CA VAL A 330 -14.25 2.95 12.21
C VAL A 330 -15.59 2.62 12.83
N MET A 331 -16.23 3.63 13.40
CA MET A 331 -17.63 3.55 13.84
C MET A 331 -18.37 4.73 13.23
N ILE A 332 -19.44 4.44 12.50
CA ILE A 332 -20.32 5.42 11.87
C ILE A 332 -21.75 5.05 12.26
N GLY A 333 -22.40 5.91 13.03
CA GLY A 333 -23.73 5.60 13.56
C GLY A 333 -24.17 6.56 14.64
N ASP A 334 -25.33 6.25 15.22
CA ASP A 334 -25.97 7.01 16.28
C ASP A 334 -25.94 6.22 17.59
N ARG A 335 -26.01 6.94 18.71
CA ARG A 335 -26.19 6.35 20.05
C ARG A 335 -27.65 6.46 20.45
N VAL A 336 -28.34 5.34 20.49
CA VAL A 336 -29.75 5.29 20.89
C VAL A 336 -29.85 5.10 22.41
N PRO A 337 -30.53 5.99 23.14
CA PRO A 337 -30.79 5.80 24.55
C PRO A 337 -31.87 4.72 24.74
N VAL A 338 -31.54 3.69 25.52
CA VAL A 338 -32.42 2.64 26.00
C VAL A 338 -32.68 2.88 27.49
N VAL A 339 -33.91 3.25 27.80
CA VAL A 339 -34.37 3.50 29.16
C VAL A 339 -34.81 2.18 29.79
N THR A 340 -34.15 1.79 30.88
CA THR A 340 -34.51 0.63 31.70
C THR A 340 -35.16 1.11 32.98
N VAL A 341 -36.41 0.70 33.22
CA VAL A 341 -37.12 1.00 34.47
C VAL A 341 -36.85 -0.13 35.46
N THR A 342 -36.19 0.19 36.57
CA THR A 342 -36.00 -0.74 37.69
C THR A 342 -36.94 -0.36 38.83
N THR A 343 -37.66 -1.32 39.38
CA THR A 343 -38.51 -1.11 40.56
C THR A 343 -37.70 -1.38 41.82
N SER A 344 -37.53 -0.36 42.66
CA SER A 344 -36.91 -0.52 43.98
C SER A 344 -37.83 -1.33 44.90
N PRO A 345 -37.30 -2.25 45.75
CA PRO A 345 -38.09 -3.01 46.72
C PRO A 345 -38.90 -2.14 47.70
N THR A 346 -38.53 -0.87 47.86
CA THR A 346 -39.20 0.13 48.70
C THR A 346 -40.32 0.92 48.00
N GLY A 347 -40.71 0.56 46.78
CA GLY A 347 -41.89 1.12 46.10
C GLY A 347 -41.64 2.37 45.24
N GLY A 348 -40.45 2.52 44.67
CA GLY A 348 -40.12 3.60 43.72
C GLY A 348 -39.69 3.08 42.35
N PHE A 349 -40.00 3.83 41.29
CA PHE A 349 -39.47 3.60 39.94
C PHE A 349 -38.16 4.38 39.78
N ALA A 350 -37.09 3.70 39.39
CA ALA A 350 -35.83 4.33 39.00
C ALA A 350 -35.58 4.06 37.52
N GLU A 351 -35.43 5.13 36.73
CA GLU A 351 -35.08 5.04 35.32
C GLU A 351 -33.56 5.10 35.16
N ASN A 352 -32.99 4.11 34.48
CA ASN A 352 -31.60 4.07 34.09
C ASN A 352 -31.50 4.19 32.57
N VAL A 353 -30.76 5.20 32.08
CA VAL A 353 -30.56 5.41 30.64
C VAL A 353 -29.22 4.81 30.22
N THR A 354 -29.26 3.80 29.37
CA THR A 354 -28.07 3.18 28.76
C THR A 354 -28.02 3.53 27.28
N TYR A 355 -26.85 3.84 26.73
CA TYR A 355 -26.72 4.14 25.30
C TYR A 355 -26.24 2.90 24.55
N VAL A 356 -26.92 2.56 23.46
CA VAL A 356 -26.53 1.49 22.54
C VAL A 356 -26.07 2.12 21.24
N ASP A 357 -24.86 1.76 20.79
CA ASP A 357 -24.32 2.21 19.50
C ASP A 357 -25.04 1.46 18.35
N VAL A 358 -25.56 2.19 17.38
CA VAL A 358 -26.28 1.63 16.22
C VAL A 358 -25.69 2.25 14.95
N GLY A 359 -25.23 1.40 14.03
CA GLY A 359 -24.64 1.83 12.77
C GLY A 359 -23.61 0.82 12.28
N LEU A 360 -22.64 1.29 11.50
CA LEU A 360 -21.52 0.50 10.99
C LEU A 360 -20.34 0.58 11.97
N LYS A 361 -19.87 -0.58 12.41
CA LYS A 361 -18.60 -0.75 13.11
C LYS A 361 -17.69 -1.66 12.29
N LEU A 362 -16.49 -1.18 12.04
CA LEU A 362 -15.53 -1.82 11.17
C LEU A 362 -14.15 -1.80 11.82
N ASP A 363 -13.64 -3.00 12.09
CA ASP A 363 -12.30 -3.26 12.57
C ASP A 363 -11.53 -4.00 11.47
N VAL A 364 -10.42 -3.44 11.01
CA VAL A 364 -9.61 -4.01 9.93
C VAL A 364 -8.13 -3.98 10.29
N GLU A 365 -7.42 -5.04 9.91
CA GLU A 365 -5.98 -5.17 10.06
C GLU A 365 -5.43 -5.85 8.80
N PRO A 366 -4.83 -5.07 7.87
CA PRO A 366 -4.28 -5.61 6.63
C PRO A 366 -2.81 -6.02 6.80
N VAL A 367 -2.43 -7.04 6.06
CA VAL A 367 -1.05 -7.50 5.89
C VAL A 367 -0.76 -7.59 4.39
N ILE A 368 0.09 -6.70 3.91
CA ILE A 368 0.50 -6.60 2.50
C ILE A 368 1.74 -7.47 2.29
N TYR A 369 1.62 -8.46 1.41
CA TYR A 369 2.72 -9.33 1.02
C TYR A 369 3.46 -8.80 -0.21
N ARG A 370 4.68 -9.31 -0.42
CA ARG A 370 5.56 -8.92 -1.54
C ARG A 370 4.99 -9.22 -2.93
N GLY A 371 4.03 -10.14 -3.05
CA GLY A 371 3.39 -10.52 -4.31
C GLY A 371 2.14 -9.70 -4.66
N SER A 372 1.93 -8.55 -4.02
CA SER A 372 0.69 -7.75 -4.11
C SER A 372 -0.58 -8.45 -3.60
N ASP A 373 -0.42 -9.60 -2.95
CA ASP A 373 -1.48 -10.22 -2.18
C ASP A 373 -1.63 -9.48 -0.85
N ILE A 374 -2.87 -9.28 -0.45
CA ILE A 374 -3.24 -8.56 0.76
C ILE A 374 -4.04 -9.54 1.59
N ALA A 375 -3.55 -9.89 2.78
CA ALA A 375 -4.38 -10.56 3.77
C ALA A 375 -5.08 -9.50 4.63
N ILE A 376 -6.35 -9.71 4.92
CA ILE A 376 -7.17 -8.77 5.68
C ILE A 376 -7.85 -9.56 6.77
N LYS A 377 -7.59 -9.19 8.02
CA LYS A 377 -8.43 -9.60 9.14
C LYS A 377 -9.51 -8.53 9.30
N VAL A 378 -10.76 -8.91 9.05
CA VAL A 378 -11.92 -8.01 9.05
C VAL A 378 -12.93 -8.46 10.09
N SER A 379 -13.41 -7.48 10.85
CA SER A 379 -14.48 -7.60 11.81
C SER A 379 -15.47 -6.47 11.55
N MET A 380 -16.60 -6.81 10.94
CA MET A 380 -17.63 -5.86 10.53
C MET A 380 -18.94 -6.17 11.25
N GLU A 381 -19.60 -5.11 11.71
CA GLU A 381 -20.93 -5.15 12.30
C GLU A 381 -21.75 -4.00 11.74
N VAL A 382 -22.94 -4.31 11.21
CA VAL A 382 -23.93 -3.31 10.81
C VAL A 382 -25.17 -3.50 11.66
N SER A 383 -25.52 -2.45 12.38
CA SER A 383 -26.66 -2.41 13.27
C SER A 383 -27.65 -1.36 12.77
N THR A 384 -28.92 -1.74 12.72
CA THR A 384 -30.04 -0.91 12.27
C THR A 384 -31.17 -0.99 13.28
N ILE A 385 -31.91 0.09 13.49
CA ILE A 385 -33.12 0.07 14.33
C ILE A 385 -34.24 -0.57 13.51
N SER A 386 -34.65 -1.79 13.86
CA SER A 386 -35.67 -2.56 13.13
C SER A 386 -37.10 -2.20 13.53
N GLY A 387 -37.29 -1.50 14.65
CA GLY A 387 -38.59 -1.02 15.11
C GLY A 387 -38.58 -0.59 16.57
N SER A 388 -39.73 -0.16 17.05
CA SER A 388 -39.96 0.15 18.46
C SER A 388 -41.30 -0.43 18.92
N THR A 389 -41.38 -0.79 20.20
CA THR A 389 -42.60 -1.31 20.83
C THR A 389 -42.76 -0.64 22.19
N THR A 390 -43.90 -0.03 22.44
CA THR A 390 -44.22 0.55 23.73
C THR A 390 -44.62 -0.56 24.70
N THR A 391 -43.89 -0.68 25.81
CA THR A 391 -44.19 -1.63 26.87
C THR A 391 -45.46 -1.21 27.64
N LYS A 392 -46.03 -2.13 28.44
CA LYS A 392 -47.22 -1.85 29.27
C LYS A 392 -47.05 -0.69 30.26
N LEU A 393 -45.80 -0.32 30.56
CA LEU A 393 -45.40 0.77 31.45
C LEU A 393 -45.20 2.11 30.71
N GLY A 394 -45.46 2.17 29.39
CA GLY A 394 -45.28 3.40 28.58
C GLY A 394 -43.85 3.62 28.08
N THR A 395 -42.88 2.80 28.48
CA THR A 395 -41.48 2.88 28.00
C THR A 395 -41.36 2.32 26.58
N VAL A 396 -40.65 3.02 25.70
CA VAL A 396 -40.37 2.59 24.33
C VAL A 396 -39.16 1.65 24.33
N ALA A 397 -39.37 0.39 23.92
CA ALA A 397 -38.30 -0.58 23.68
C ALA A 397 -37.96 -0.63 22.19
N TYR A 398 -36.68 -0.52 21.84
CA TYR A 398 -36.22 -0.61 20.46
C TYR A 398 -35.78 -2.05 20.13
N SER A 399 -36.11 -2.51 18.92
CA SER A 399 -35.50 -3.71 18.35
C SER A 399 -34.34 -3.31 17.44
N PHE A 400 -33.21 -4.00 17.57
CA PHE A 400 -32.01 -3.78 16.77
C PHE A 400 -31.77 -5.01 15.89
N GLY A 401 -31.67 -4.79 14.57
CA GLY A 401 -31.18 -5.79 13.64
C GLY A 401 -29.67 -5.65 13.49
N THR A 402 -28.92 -6.71 13.73
CA THR A 402 -27.45 -6.72 13.62
C THR A 402 -27.00 -7.73 12.57
N ARG A 403 -26.01 -7.34 11.77
CA ARG A 403 -25.38 -8.17 10.72
C ARG A 403 -23.90 -8.16 10.98
N THR A 404 -23.32 -9.32 11.29
CA THR A 404 -21.90 -9.42 11.70
C THR A 404 -21.12 -10.37 10.80
N ALA A 405 -19.89 -9.98 10.47
CA ALA A 405 -18.96 -10.80 9.71
C ALA A 405 -17.56 -10.67 10.30
N ASN A 406 -16.98 -11.79 10.74
CA ASN A 406 -15.63 -11.87 11.28
C ASN A 406 -14.85 -12.92 10.49
N THR A 407 -13.85 -12.50 9.72
CA THR A 407 -13.07 -13.43 8.90
C THR A 407 -11.67 -12.89 8.60
N THR A 408 -10.81 -13.79 8.15
CA THR A 408 -9.52 -13.45 7.57
C THR A 408 -9.48 -13.99 6.15
N LEU A 409 -9.25 -13.10 5.18
CA LEU A 409 -9.17 -13.45 3.77
C LEU A 409 -7.86 -12.97 3.17
N ARG A 410 -7.44 -13.60 2.08
CA ARG A 410 -6.28 -13.19 1.28
C ARG A 410 -6.72 -13.07 -0.17
N LEU A 411 -6.44 -11.91 -0.75
CA LEU A 411 -6.96 -11.50 -2.04
C LEU A 411 -5.94 -10.59 -2.73
N LYS A 412 -6.01 -10.52 -4.06
CA LYS A 412 -5.13 -9.67 -4.85
C LYS A 412 -5.58 -8.22 -4.82
N ASP A 413 -4.66 -7.33 -5.19
CA ASP A 413 -4.99 -5.92 -5.45
C ASP A 413 -6.12 -5.79 -6.50
N GLY A 414 -7.18 -5.07 -6.15
CA GLY A 414 -8.36 -4.85 -6.98
C GLY A 414 -9.33 -6.03 -7.06
N GLU A 415 -9.06 -7.16 -6.40
CA GLU A 415 -9.95 -8.33 -6.40
C GLU A 415 -11.11 -8.15 -5.43
N THR A 416 -12.34 -8.18 -5.94
CA THR A 416 -13.55 -8.18 -5.10
C THR A 416 -13.86 -9.59 -4.64
N GLN A 417 -13.92 -9.79 -3.33
CA GLN A 417 -14.30 -11.06 -2.72
C GLN A 417 -15.57 -10.91 -1.89
N VAL A 418 -16.51 -11.84 -2.06
CA VAL A 418 -17.71 -11.94 -1.22
C VAL A 418 -17.31 -12.55 0.13
N LEU A 419 -17.53 -11.79 1.20
CA LEU A 419 -17.27 -12.17 2.58
C LEU A 419 -18.36 -13.11 3.11
N ALA A 420 -19.62 -12.74 2.85
CA ALA A 420 -20.79 -13.44 3.33
C ALA A 420 -22.00 -13.11 2.45
N GLY A 421 -22.95 -14.03 2.39
CA GLY A 421 -24.25 -13.79 1.78
C GLY A 421 -25.34 -14.57 2.50
N LEU A 422 -26.55 -14.03 2.54
CA LEU A 422 -27.72 -14.68 3.11
C LEU A 422 -28.93 -14.41 2.22
N ILE A 423 -29.62 -15.48 1.85
CA ILE A 423 -30.94 -15.41 1.20
C ILE A 423 -31.93 -16.03 2.18
N SER A 424 -32.93 -15.25 2.56
CA SER A 424 -34.01 -15.66 3.44
C SER A 424 -35.32 -15.54 2.66
N ASP A 425 -36.10 -16.61 2.63
CA ASP A 425 -37.42 -16.65 2.00
C ASP A 425 -38.43 -17.17 3.01
N GLU A 426 -39.45 -16.37 3.32
CA GLU A 426 -40.48 -16.68 4.31
C GLU A 426 -41.87 -16.52 3.68
N ASP A 427 -42.54 -17.65 3.47
CA ASP A 427 -43.92 -17.70 3.01
C ASP A 427 -44.85 -18.07 4.17
N ARG A 428 -45.91 -17.29 4.33
CA ARG A 428 -46.92 -17.46 5.37
C ARG A 428 -48.31 -17.37 4.77
N ASP A 429 -48.93 -18.53 4.63
CA ASP A 429 -50.31 -18.67 4.18
C ASP A 429 -51.22 -18.88 5.37
N SER A 430 -52.30 -18.10 5.44
CA SER A 430 -53.30 -18.21 6.49
C SER A 430 -54.69 -18.07 5.90
N ALA A 431 -55.55 -19.04 6.18
CA ALA A 431 -56.92 -19.02 5.70
C ALA A 431 -57.89 -19.17 6.87
N LYS A 432 -58.91 -18.31 6.90
CA LYS A 432 -60.09 -18.44 7.76
C LYS A 432 -61.29 -18.76 6.89
N LYS A 433 -62.03 -19.82 7.20
CA LYS A 433 -63.17 -20.24 6.39
C LYS A 433 -64.29 -20.81 7.25
N ILE A 434 -65.53 -20.68 6.79
CA ILE A 434 -66.68 -21.34 7.40
C ILE A 434 -66.55 -22.86 7.15
N PRO A 435 -66.65 -23.70 8.18
CA PRO A 435 -66.66 -25.16 8.01
C PRO A 435 -67.72 -25.60 7.00
N SER A 436 -67.40 -26.56 6.12
CA SER A 436 -68.26 -27.07 5.02
C SER A 436 -68.51 -26.09 3.87
N ALA A 437 -68.90 -24.84 4.13
CA ALA A 437 -69.18 -23.85 3.08
C ALA A 437 -67.91 -23.36 2.38
N GLY A 438 -66.80 -23.24 3.13
CA GLY A 438 -65.49 -22.83 2.62
C GLY A 438 -64.75 -23.89 1.79
N ASP A 439 -65.19 -25.15 1.84
CA ASP A 439 -64.56 -26.26 1.12
C ASP A 439 -65.19 -26.53 -0.26
N LEU A 440 -66.21 -25.73 -0.66
CA LEU A 440 -66.85 -25.86 -1.96
C LEU A 440 -65.89 -25.47 -3.10
N PRO A 441 -65.76 -26.29 -4.16
CA PRO A 441 -64.74 -26.13 -5.20
C PRO A 441 -64.86 -24.85 -6.05
N VAL A 442 -66.04 -24.21 -6.09
CA VAL A 442 -66.29 -22.99 -6.89
C VAL A 442 -66.60 -21.78 -6.02
N PHE A 443 -67.34 -21.98 -4.92
CA PHE A 443 -67.83 -20.89 -4.06
C PHE A 443 -67.08 -20.76 -2.73
N GLY A 444 -66.17 -21.69 -2.39
CA GLY A 444 -65.49 -21.70 -1.09
C GLY A 444 -64.73 -20.41 -0.77
N LYS A 445 -64.20 -19.71 -1.79
CA LYS A 445 -63.52 -18.41 -1.63
C LYS A 445 -64.44 -17.26 -1.21
N LEU A 446 -65.76 -17.37 -1.37
CA LEU A 446 -66.73 -16.39 -0.87
C LEU A 446 -67.08 -16.64 0.61
N PHE A 447 -66.82 -17.85 1.11
CA PHE A 447 -67.11 -18.30 2.47
C PHE A 447 -65.88 -18.33 3.38
N GLY A 448 -64.85 -17.56 3.03
CA GLY A 448 -63.63 -17.41 3.82
C GLY A 448 -62.76 -16.25 3.33
N SER A 449 -61.68 -16.00 4.06
CA SER A 449 -60.61 -15.08 3.71
C SER A 449 -59.26 -15.78 3.74
N SER A 450 -58.42 -15.48 2.76
CA SER A 450 -57.01 -15.87 2.72
C SER A 450 -56.11 -14.66 2.91
N ARG A 451 -55.01 -14.88 3.60
CA ARG A 451 -53.93 -13.94 3.82
C ARG A 451 -52.63 -14.67 3.53
N ASP A 452 -52.04 -14.31 2.41
CA ASP A 452 -50.82 -14.88 1.88
C ASP A 452 -49.74 -13.81 1.96
N GLN A 453 -48.66 -14.10 2.68
CA GLN A 453 -47.56 -13.17 2.91
C GLN A 453 -46.25 -13.83 2.50
N SER A 454 -45.52 -13.23 1.57
CA SER A 454 -44.22 -13.71 1.11
C SER A 454 -43.17 -12.64 1.36
N LYS A 455 -42.09 -12.98 2.06
CA LYS A 455 -41.01 -12.06 2.42
C LYS A 455 -39.68 -12.66 2.03
N LYS A 456 -39.01 -12.00 1.08
CA LYS A 456 -37.68 -12.38 0.60
C LYS A 456 -36.65 -11.32 0.95
N THR A 457 -35.56 -11.72 1.59
CA THR A 457 -34.43 -10.85 1.92
C THR A 457 -33.14 -11.45 1.38
N GLU A 458 -32.38 -10.67 0.63
CA GLU A 458 -31.07 -11.03 0.08
C GLU A 458 -30.02 -10.05 0.60
N ILE A 459 -28.94 -10.56 1.18
CA ILE A 459 -27.85 -9.77 1.74
C ILE A 459 -26.53 -10.27 1.14
N ILE A 460 -25.70 -9.35 0.64
CA ILE A 460 -24.36 -9.64 0.13
C ILE A 460 -23.37 -8.66 0.77
N LEU A 461 -22.31 -9.21 1.34
CA LEU A 461 -21.19 -8.45 1.91
C LEU A 461 -19.96 -8.76 1.05
N SER A 462 -19.34 -7.75 0.47
CA SER A 462 -18.10 -7.89 -0.29
C SER A 462 -17.04 -6.88 0.16
N ILE A 463 -15.79 -7.22 -0.13
CA ILE A 463 -14.63 -6.35 0.12
C ILE A 463 -13.72 -6.35 -1.11
N THR A 464 -13.19 -5.18 -1.42
CA THR A 464 -12.25 -4.95 -2.50
C THR A 464 -11.09 -4.11 -1.96
N PRO A 465 -9.85 -4.64 -1.91
CA PRO A 465 -8.69 -3.89 -1.52
C PRO A 465 -8.10 -3.21 -2.75
N ARG A 466 -7.55 -2.02 -2.55
CA ARG A 466 -6.78 -1.30 -3.54
C ARG A 466 -5.46 -0.85 -2.92
N LEU A 467 -4.36 -1.35 -3.46
CA LEU A 467 -3.02 -1.01 -3.01
C LEU A 467 -2.72 0.44 -3.42
N VAL A 468 -2.63 1.33 -2.43
CA VAL A 468 -2.30 2.75 -2.68
C VAL A 468 -0.80 2.91 -2.83
N ARG A 469 -0.03 2.19 -2.01
CA ARG A 469 1.42 2.18 -2.04
C ARG A 469 1.94 0.77 -1.78
N ASN A 470 2.73 0.26 -2.72
CA ASN A 470 3.37 -1.05 -2.59
C ASN A 470 4.69 -0.96 -1.79
N GLN A 471 5.09 -2.08 -1.18
CA GLN A 471 6.45 -2.23 -0.68
C GLN A 471 7.41 -2.27 -1.88
N VAL A 472 8.44 -1.43 -1.86
CA VAL A 472 9.45 -1.43 -2.92
C VAL A 472 10.19 -2.77 -2.90
N LEU A 473 10.05 -3.54 -3.98
CA LEU A 473 10.87 -4.73 -4.20
C LEU A 473 12.31 -4.27 -4.44
N ARG A 474 13.21 -4.57 -3.50
CA ARG A 474 14.65 -4.39 -3.68
C ARG A 474 15.28 -5.71 -4.09
N ASP A 475 16.18 -5.64 -5.07
CA ASP A 475 16.89 -6.82 -5.56
C ASP A 475 17.78 -7.38 -4.44
N SER A 476 17.98 -8.70 -4.41
CA SER A 476 18.80 -9.33 -3.36
C SER A 476 20.25 -8.85 -3.40
N SER A 477 20.74 -8.42 -4.57
CA SER A 477 22.07 -7.81 -4.73
C SER A 477 22.21 -6.48 -3.99
N ASP A 478 21.13 -5.71 -3.80
CA ASP A 478 21.16 -4.47 -3.03
C ASP A 478 21.14 -4.72 -1.51
N LEU A 479 20.74 -5.93 -1.10
CA LEU A 479 20.63 -6.35 0.30
C LEU A 479 21.92 -7.01 0.82
N GLU A 480 22.79 -7.45 -0.07
CA GLU A 480 24.08 -8.06 0.27
C GLU A 480 25.21 -7.05 0.12
N PHE A 481 25.91 -6.75 1.22
CA PHE A 481 27.11 -5.94 1.18
C PHE A 481 28.17 -6.51 2.13
N LEU A 482 29.43 -6.52 1.67
CA LEU A 482 30.57 -6.95 2.47
C LEU A 482 30.85 -5.88 3.56
N SER A 483 30.58 -6.22 4.81
CA SER A 483 30.78 -5.35 5.98
C SER A 483 32.20 -5.38 6.56
N GLY A 484 33.06 -6.25 6.04
CA GLY A 484 34.41 -6.48 6.57
C GLY A 484 34.42 -7.40 7.80
N PRO A 485 35.61 -7.77 8.32
CA PRO A 485 35.72 -8.59 9.53
C PRO A 485 35.16 -7.86 10.77
N GLU A 486 34.65 -8.61 11.76
CA GLU A 486 34.00 -8.07 12.99
C GLU A 486 34.88 -7.06 13.74
N SER A 487 36.20 -7.21 13.68
CA SER A 487 37.16 -6.29 14.30
C SER A 487 37.45 -5.02 13.48
N ARG A 488 37.14 -5.02 12.18
CA ARG A 488 37.44 -3.92 11.25
C ARG A 488 36.38 -3.82 10.15
N MET A 489 35.48 -2.85 10.32
CA MET A 489 34.52 -2.46 9.30
C MET A 489 35.21 -1.59 8.24
N LYS A 490 35.96 -2.23 7.34
CA LYS A 490 36.42 -1.62 6.09
C LYS A 490 35.48 -2.11 5.00
N GLN A 491 34.89 -1.19 4.24
CA GLN A 491 34.37 -1.54 2.93
C GLN A 491 35.56 -2.06 2.14
N GLY A 492 35.57 -3.37 1.86
CA GLY A 492 36.59 -3.92 0.99
C GLY A 492 36.54 -3.13 -0.32
N SER A 493 37.69 -2.63 -0.79
CA SER A 493 37.91 -2.33 -2.20
C SER A 493 37.94 -3.66 -2.98
N GLY A 494 36.89 -4.47 -2.80
CA GLY A 494 36.60 -5.57 -3.69
C GLY A 494 35.98 -4.92 -4.90
N SER A 495 36.77 -4.89 -5.98
CA SER A 495 36.38 -4.53 -7.33
C SER A 495 34.93 -4.07 -7.45
N SER A 496 34.73 -2.78 -7.66
CA SER A 496 33.77 -2.38 -8.67
C SER A 496 34.24 -3.01 -9.98
N SER A 497 33.92 -4.30 -10.20
CA SER A 497 33.64 -4.76 -11.53
C SER A 497 32.43 -3.95 -11.95
N SER A 498 32.72 -2.79 -12.54
CA SER A 498 32.01 -2.41 -13.73
C SER A 498 32.05 -3.63 -14.63
N ASP A 499 31.07 -4.52 -14.49
CA ASP A 499 30.51 -5.18 -15.65
C ASP A 499 29.91 -4.02 -16.46
N SER A 500 30.78 -3.36 -17.20
CA SER A 500 30.41 -2.86 -18.51
C SER A 500 29.76 -4.05 -19.18
N VAL A 501 28.43 -4.01 -19.27
CA VAL A 501 27.67 -4.81 -20.22
C VAL A 501 28.31 -4.49 -21.56
N SER A 502 29.28 -5.31 -21.97
CA SER A 502 29.70 -5.37 -23.35
C SER A 502 28.46 -5.88 -24.05
N VAL A 503 27.80 -5.01 -24.81
CA VAL A 503 26.82 -5.43 -25.79
C VAL A 503 27.55 -6.46 -26.65
N ALA A 504 27.20 -7.72 -26.43
CA ALA A 504 27.74 -8.83 -27.19
C ALA A 504 27.52 -8.51 -28.66
N ALA A 505 28.62 -8.34 -29.39
CA ALA A 505 28.60 -8.38 -30.83
C ALA A 505 27.88 -9.66 -31.23
N THR A 506 26.87 -9.48 -32.07
CA THR A 506 26.06 -10.54 -32.65
C THR A 506 26.97 -11.65 -33.17
N PRO A 507 26.85 -12.91 -32.72
CA PRO A 507 27.55 -13.99 -33.38
C PRO A 507 26.93 -14.14 -34.78
N ALA A 508 27.79 -14.18 -35.79
CA ALA A 508 27.43 -14.50 -37.15
C ALA A 508 26.66 -15.84 -37.17
N VAL A 509 25.45 -15.82 -37.73
CA VAL A 509 24.67 -17.02 -38.01
C VAL A 509 25.36 -17.77 -39.14
N SER A 510 26.01 -18.88 -38.81
CA SER A 510 26.46 -19.88 -39.79
C SER A 510 25.91 -21.24 -39.40
N ASN A 511 25.16 -21.81 -40.36
CA ASN A 511 24.68 -23.18 -40.47
C ASN A 511 23.49 -23.63 -39.60
N LEU A 512 22.29 -23.46 -40.16
CA LEU A 512 21.16 -24.37 -39.96
C LEU A 512 21.31 -25.60 -40.87
N PRO A 513 20.97 -26.82 -40.42
CA PRO A 513 20.83 -27.97 -41.30
C PRO A 513 19.56 -27.83 -42.16
N LYS A 514 19.69 -28.09 -43.46
CA LYS A 514 18.60 -28.05 -44.44
C LYS A 514 17.54 -29.12 -44.12
N MET A 515 16.33 -28.68 -43.77
CA MET A 515 15.15 -29.52 -43.74
C MET A 515 14.51 -29.53 -45.14
N ASN A 516 14.28 -30.73 -45.66
CA ASN A 516 13.77 -31.02 -46.99
C ASN A 516 12.28 -30.64 -47.09
N VAL A 517 11.92 -29.74 -48.01
CA VAL A 517 10.53 -29.40 -48.35
C VAL A 517 10.26 -29.93 -49.76
N PRO A 518 9.16 -30.68 -50.00
CA PRO A 518 8.82 -31.20 -51.33
C PRO A 518 8.39 -30.06 -52.29
N PRO A 519 8.58 -30.22 -53.61
CA PRO A 519 8.37 -29.15 -54.58
C PRO A 519 6.88 -28.88 -54.82
N VAL A 520 6.53 -27.59 -54.84
CA VAL A 520 5.27 -27.08 -55.41
C VAL A 520 5.36 -27.19 -56.93
N VAL A 521 4.39 -27.89 -57.50
CA VAL A 521 4.20 -28.09 -58.94
C VAL A 521 3.76 -26.78 -59.59
N ALA A 522 4.49 -26.34 -60.61
CA ALA A 522 4.06 -25.26 -61.51
C ALA A 522 3.07 -25.81 -62.56
N PRO A 523 1.98 -25.08 -62.91
CA PRO A 523 1.11 -25.50 -63.98
C PRO A 523 1.78 -25.27 -65.35
N VAL A 524 1.80 -26.35 -66.12
CA VAL A 524 2.20 -26.44 -67.52
C VAL A 524 1.20 -25.67 -68.39
N VAL A 525 1.70 -24.75 -69.21
CA VAL A 525 0.97 -24.21 -70.37
C VAL A 525 1.54 -24.86 -71.62
N THR A 526 0.74 -25.71 -72.26
CA THR A 526 1.03 -26.30 -73.57
C THR A 526 0.71 -25.31 -74.70
N PRO A 527 1.50 -25.29 -75.79
CA PRO A 527 1.26 -24.42 -76.93
C PRO A 527 0.16 -24.99 -77.84
N VAL A 528 -0.73 -24.12 -78.31
CA VAL A 528 -1.67 -24.40 -79.40
C VAL A 528 -1.11 -23.78 -80.68
N THR A 529 -1.10 -24.62 -81.71
CA THR A 529 -0.65 -24.38 -83.08
C THR A 529 -1.51 -23.34 -83.82
N THR A 530 -0.83 -22.68 -84.76
CA THR A 530 -1.27 -21.70 -85.75
C THR A 530 -2.48 -22.13 -86.59
N GLU A 531 -3.43 -21.21 -86.81
CA GLU A 531 -4.19 -21.15 -88.07
C GLU A 531 -4.53 -19.68 -88.43
N GLU A 532 -4.40 -19.40 -89.74
CA GLU A 532 -4.66 -18.12 -90.42
C GLU A 532 -6.12 -17.66 -90.32
N GLY A 533 -6.36 -16.34 -90.41
CA GLY A 533 -7.68 -15.86 -90.82
C GLY A 533 -8.00 -14.39 -90.54
N LYS A 534 -7.68 -13.53 -91.51
CA LYS A 534 -8.42 -12.32 -91.94
C LYS A 534 -9.31 -11.54 -90.94
N GLY A 535 -8.98 -10.26 -90.79
CA GLY A 535 -9.83 -9.21 -91.36
C GLY A 535 -10.80 -8.44 -90.46
N ASN A 536 -10.66 -7.11 -90.56
CA ASN A 536 -11.65 -6.04 -90.43
C ASN A 536 -12.07 -5.50 -89.05
N ALA A 537 -11.76 -4.20 -88.93
CA ALA A 537 -12.44 -3.10 -88.24
C ALA A 537 -13.99 -3.10 -88.43
N PRO A 538 -14.79 -2.29 -87.69
CA PRO A 538 -14.42 -1.11 -86.89
C PRO A 538 -14.68 -1.19 -85.38
#